data_AF-A0AAD6GYC5-F1
#
_entry.id   AF-A0AAD6GYC5-F1
#
_cell.length_a   1.000
_cell.length_b   1.000
_cell.length_c   1.000
_cell.angle_alpha   90.00
_cell.angle_beta   90.00
_cell.angle_gamma   90.00
#
_symmetry.space_group_name_H-M   'P 1'
#
loop_
_entity.id
_entity.type
_entity.pdbx_description
1 polymer ?
#
loop_
_entity_poly.entity_id
_entity_poly.type
_entity_poly.pdbx_seq_one_letter_code
_entity_poly.pdbx_strand_id
1 'polypeptide(L)' 'MAKLTRDQRLIVRSQHACGDSMKTIAKRNGFSRSQVRYACRDDVNSTPQKDKSGRPPKLPIHGFDNVRSWIGESPERRDL' A
#
# COMPACT_ATOMS: atom_id res chain seq x y z
N MET A 1 -7.01 12.53 -12.75
CA MET A 1 -8.08 11.54 -12.46
C MET A 1 -8.12 11.26 -10.98
N ALA A 2 -9.27 11.45 -10.33
CA ALA A 2 -9.44 11.16 -8.91
C ALA A 2 -9.31 9.64 -8.64
N LYS A 3 -8.60 9.26 -7.58
CA LYS A 3 -8.46 7.86 -7.16
C LYS A 3 -9.69 7.44 -6.35
N LEU A 4 -10.12 6.18 -6.52
CA LEU A 4 -11.16 5.60 -5.67
C LEU A 4 -10.71 5.58 -4.21
N THR A 5 -11.64 5.83 -3.29
CA THR A 5 -11.42 5.68 -1.85
C THR A 5 -11.24 4.21 -1.48
N ARG A 6 -10.80 3.93 -0.25
CA ARG A 6 -10.67 2.56 0.27
C ARG A 6 -11.98 1.78 0.11
N ASP A 7 -13.08 2.36 0.59
CA ASP A 7 -14.36 1.67 0.66
C ASP A 7 -14.97 1.47 -0.73
N GLN A 8 -14.77 2.43 -1.65
CA GLN A 8 -15.14 2.26 -3.06
C GLN A 8 -14.37 1.12 -3.72
N ARG A 9 -13.06 0.95 -3.42
CA ARG A 9 -12.29 -0.19 -3.93
C ARG A 9 -12.79 -1.51 -3.37
N LEU A 10 -13.18 -1.55 -2.09
CA LEU A 10 -13.78 -2.74 -1.48
C LEU A 10 -15.09 -3.11 -2.18
N ILE A 11 -15.98 -2.16 -2.43
CA ILE A 11 -17.24 -2.39 -3.16
C ILE A 11 -16.98 -2.98 -4.55
N VAL A 12 -16.05 -2.38 -5.31
CA VAL A 12 -15.67 -2.87 -6.65
C VAL A 12 -15.14 -4.30 -6.59
N ARG A 13 -14.28 -4.61 -5.61
CA ARG A 13 -13.72 -5.96 -5.44
C ARG A 13 -14.78 -6.99 -5.07
N SER A 14 -15.65 -6.67 -4.11
CA SER A 14 -16.73 -7.57 -3.70
C SER A 14 -17.65 -7.88 -4.87
N GLN A 15 -18.05 -6.88 -5.66
CA GLN A 15 -18.88 -7.08 -6.85
C GLN A 15 -18.17 -7.94 -7.91
N HIS A 16 -16.89 -7.69 -8.16
CA HIS A 16 -16.09 -8.49 -9.09
C HIS A 16 -15.93 -9.93 -8.62
N ALA A 17 -15.71 -10.16 -7.32
CA ALA A 17 -15.64 -11.49 -6.72
C ALA A 17 -16.99 -12.24 -6.80
N CYS A 18 -18.11 -11.52 -6.75
CA CYS A 18 -19.45 -12.04 -7.02
C CYS A 18 -19.73 -12.33 -8.50
N GLY A 19 -18.80 -12.06 -9.41
CA GLY A 19 -18.92 -12.35 -10.84
C GLY A 19 -19.44 -11.19 -11.69
N ASP A 20 -19.63 -9.99 -11.14
CA ASP A 20 -20.02 -8.84 -11.96
C ASP A 20 -18.89 -8.43 -12.92
N SER A 21 -19.24 -8.18 -14.19
CA SER A 21 -18.28 -7.67 -15.17
C SER A 21 -17.80 -6.25 -14.81
N MET A 22 -16.55 -5.93 -15.12
CA MET A 22 -16.01 -4.57 -14.91
C MET A 22 -16.83 -3.47 -15.60
N LYS A 23 -17.47 -3.77 -16.74
CA LYS A 23 -18.38 -2.85 -17.45
C LYS A 23 -19.63 -2.57 -16.61
N THR A 24 -20.21 -3.61 -16.03
CA THR A 24 -21.40 -3.52 -15.18
C THR A 24 -21.07 -2.71 -13.91
N ILE A 25 -19.95 -3.04 -13.24
CA ILE A 25 -19.50 -2.35 -12.03
C ILE A 25 -19.28 -0.85 -12.30
N ALA A 26 -18.59 -0.51 -13.39
CA ALA A 26 -18.35 0.88 -13.79
C ALA A 26 -19.66 1.65 -13.98
N LYS A 27 -20.62 1.06 -14.72
CA LYS A 27 -21.92 1.69 -14.98
C LYS A 27 -22.76 1.82 -13.69
N ARG A 28 -22.81 0.79 -12.85
CA ARG A 28 -23.64 0.75 -11.64
C ARG A 28 -23.18 1.76 -10.59
N ASN A 29 -21.87 1.93 -10.42
CA ASN A 29 -21.31 2.80 -9.38
C ASN A 29 -20.84 4.18 -9.91
N GLY A 30 -21.00 4.45 -11.22
CA GLY A 30 -20.58 5.71 -11.83
C GLY A 30 -19.05 5.89 -11.90
N PHE A 31 -18.28 4.80 -11.92
CA PHE A 31 -16.82 4.83 -11.99
C PHE A 31 -16.32 4.69 -13.43
N SER A 32 -15.11 5.20 -13.70
CA SER A 32 -14.46 4.95 -14.97
C SER A 32 -14.00 3.49 -15.08
N ARG A 33 -13.91 2.97 -16.30
CA ARG A 33 -13.34 1.63 -16.55
C ARG A 33 -11.89 1.50 -16.07
N SER A 34 -11.11 2.58 -16.13
CA SER A 34 -9.73 2.59 -15.65
C SER A 34 -9.64 2.47 -14.13
N GLN A 35 -10.55 3.13 -13.39
CA GLN A 35 -10.66 3.03 -11.93
C GLN A 35 -11.03 1.60 -11.51
N VAL A 36 -12.03 1.00 -12.16
CA VAL A 36 -12.46 -0.38 -11.88
C VAL A 36 -11.34 -1.37 -12.19
N ARG A 37 -10.71 -1.28 -13.36
CA ARG A 37 -9.58 -2.14 -13.73
C ARG A 37 -8.44 -2.07 -12.71
N TYR A 38 -8.12 -0.87 -12.24
CA TYR A 38 -7.08 -0.69 -11.24
C TYR A 38 -7.47 -1.30 -9.88
N ALA A 39 -8.72 -1.14 -9.45
CA ALA A 39 -9.21 -1.73 -8.20
C ALA A 39 -9.23 -3.27 -8.23
N CYS A 40 -9.45 -3.88 -9.38
CA CYS A 40 -9.46 -5.33 -9.57
C CYS A 40 -8.07 -5.98 -9.75
N ARG A 41 -6.97 -5.21 -9.77
CA ARG A 41 -5.61 -5.79 -9.81
C ARG A 41 -5.26 -6.45 -8.47
N ASP A 42 -4.71 -7.67 -8.53
CA ASP A 42 -4.34 -8.49 -7.37
C ASP A 42 -3.34 -7.77 -6.45
N ASP A 43 -2.38 -7.06 -7.04
CA ASP A 43 -1.28 -6.40 -6.32
C ASP A 43 -1.67 -5.08 -5.64
N VAL A 44 -2.89 -4.59 -5.89
CA VAL A 44 -3.34 -3.33 -5.28
C VAL A 44 -3.80 -3.66 -3.87
N ASN A 45 -3.07 -3.23 -2.85
CA ASN A 45 -3.59 -3.31 -1.50
C ASN A 45 -4.90 -2.50 -1.40
N SER A 46 -5.95 -3.11 -0.85
CA SER A 46 -7.20 -2.39 -0.57
C SER A 46 -6.95 -1.21 0.36
N THR A 47 -5.93 -1.31 1.21
CA THR A 47 -5.39 -0.27 2.08
C THR A 47 -4.80 0.91 1.30
N PRO A 48 -5.15 2.16 1.66
CA PRO A 48 -4.44 3.35 1.17
C PRO A 48 -2.94 3.20 1.42
N GLN A 49 -2.11 3.55 0.42
CA GLN A 49 -0.68 3.66 0.66
C GLN A 49 -0.47 4.79 1.68
N LYS A 50 0.28 4.51 2.76
CA LYS A 50 0.68 5.53 3.73
C LYS A 50 1.26 6.73 2.99
N ASP A 51 0.81 7.92 3.37
CA ASP A 51 1.40 9.16 2.90
C ASP A 51 2.92 9.10 3.12
N LYS A 52 3.66 9.57 2.12
CA LYS A 52 5.11 9.64 2.18
C LYS A 52 5.57 10.89 2.96
N SER A 53 4.67 11.85 3.18
CA SER A 53 4.90 12.97 4.09
C SER A 53 5.09 12.41 5.51
N GLY A 54 6.27 12.63 6.10
CA GLY A 54 6.59 12.10 7.44
C GLY A 54 7.28 10.74 7.47
N ARG A 55 7.77 10.20 6.35
CA ARG A 55 8.74 9.10 6.42
C ARG A 55 10.00 9.61 7.11
N PRO A 56 10.51 8.91 8.15
CA PRO A 56 11.82 9.26 8.70
C PRO A 56 12.87 9.22 7.59
N PRO A 57 13.86 10.13 7.62
CA PRO A 57 14.92 10.14 6.63
C PRO A 57 15.60 8.77 6.61
N LYS A 58 15.91 8.27 5.41
CA LYS A 58 16.70 7.04 5.29
C LYS A 58 18.04 7.29 5.97
N LEU A 59 18.46 6.37 6.84
CA LEU A 59 19.82 6.41 7.38
C LEU A 59 20.81 6.35 6.19
N PRO A 60 21.81 7.24 6.14
CA PRO A 60 22.90 7.09 5.18
C PRO A 60 23.62 5.76 5.41
N ILE A 61 24.18 5.17 4.36
CA ILE A 61 24.88 3.87 4.42
C ILE A 61 25.98 3.88 5.49
N HIS A 62 26.74 4.97 5.60
CA HIS A 62 27.77 5.14 6.64
C HIS A 62 27.21 5.18 8.08
N GLY A 63 25.96 5.60 8.26
CA GLY A 63 25.31 5.55 9.57
C GLY A 63 24.98 4.13 10.00
N PHE A 64 24.79 3.20 9.07
CA PHE A 64 24.57 1.79 9.36
C PHE A 64 25.83 1.10 9.86
N ASP A 65 27.00 1.42 9.30
CA ASP A 65 28.28 0.85 9.73
C ASP A 65 28.61 1.26 11.18
N ASN A 66 28.33 2.51 11.55
CA ASN A 66 28.51 3.02 12.91
C ASN A 66 27.55 2.37 13.92
N VAL A 67 26.30 2.09 13.53
CA VAL A 67 25.35 1.36 14.39
C VAL A 67 25.81 -0.09 14.55
N ARG A 68 26.32 -0.70 13.48
CA ARG A 68 26.80 -2.09 13.49
C ARG A 68 28.04 -2.27 14.36
N SER A 69 29.00 -1.34 14.31
CA SER A 69 30.16 -1.34 15.20
C SER A 69 29.74 -1.11 16.66
N TRP A 70 28.85 -0.16 16.91
CA TRP A 70 28.33 0.14 18.25
C TRP A 70 27.58 -1.04 18.90
N ILE A 71 26.82 -1.82 18.13
CA ILE A 71 26.19 -3.07 18.60
C ILE A 71 27.26 -4.16 18.84
N GLY A 72 28.29 -4.22 18.00
CA GLY A 72 29.35 -5.23 18.09
C GLY A 72 30.26 -5.07 19.31
N GLU A 73 30.44 -3.84 19.80
CA GLU A 73 31.37 -3.48 20.89
C GLU A 73 30.78 -3.66 22.30
N SER A 74 29.49 -3.98 22.45
CA SER A 74 28.84 -4.05 23.77
C SER A 74 28.13 -5.39 24.03
N PRO A 75 28.63 -6.23 24.97
CA PRO A 75 28.00 -7.51 25.31
C PRO A 75 26.60 -7.38 25.95
N GLU A 76 26.35 -6.32 26.72
CA GLU A 76 25.08 -6.08 27.42
C GLU A 76 23.90 -5.72 26.49
N ARG A 77 24.15 -5.51 25.19
CA ARG A 77 23.17 -4.95 24.23
C ARG A 77 22.64 -5.96 23.22
N ARG A 78 23.06 -7.23 23.29
CA ARG A 78 22.55 -8.31 22.44
C ARG A 78 21.19 -8.86 22.89
N ASP A 79 20.79 -8.56 24.14
CA ASP A 79 19.60 -9.13 24.80
C ASP A 79 18.47 -8.10 25.08
N LEU A 80 18.56 -6.87 24.55
CA LEU A 80 17.48 -5.87 24.54
C LEU A 80 16.63 -5.97 23.27
#